data_AF-A0A4D7BAP0-F1
#
_entry.id   AF-A0A4D7BAP0-F1
#
_cell.length_a   1.000
_cell.length_b   1.000
_cell.length_c   1.000
_cell.angle_alpha   90.00
_cell.angle_beta   90.00
_cell.angle_gamma   90.00
#
_symmetry.space_group_name_H-M   'P 1'
#
loop_
_entity.id
_entity.type
_entity.pdbx_description
1 polymer ?
#
loop_
_entity_poly.entity_id
_entity_poly.type
_entity_poly.pdbx_seq_one_letter_code
_entity_poly.pdbx_strand_id
1 'polypeptide(L)'
;MLRRPFESAQYASADYTKRLHDHAVRLSMSAPGNPYDNAKAESFFKTLKKEEVNANTYSSIDEARRNIGAFLETTYNRQRLHSALAYKPPTEFEADLSIPRSD
;
A
#
# COMPACT_ATOMS: atom_id res chain seq x y z
N MET A 1 14.02 23.91 1.70
CA MET A 1 13.95 22.81 2.69
C MET A 1 12.60 22.11 2.53
N LEU A 2 12.59 20.87 2.03
CA LEU A 2 11.36 20.09 1.90
C LEU A 2 10.88 19.68 3.29
N ARG A 3 9.67 20.11 3.66
CA ARG A 3 8.94 19.72 4.87
C ARG A 3 8.82 18.19 4.89
N ARG A 4 9.21 17.52 5.99
CA ARG A 4 9.14 16.06 6.12
C ARG A 4 7.71 15.58 5.88
N PRO A 5 7.43 14.76 4.85
CA PRO A 5 6.09 14.25 4.59
C PRO A 5 5.93 12.91 5.31
N PHE A 6 5.81 12.94 6.63
CA PHE A 6 5.22 11.85 7.40
C PHE A 6 4.71 12.50 8.67
N GLU A 7 3.40 12.49 8.88
CA GLU A 7 2.82 12.76 10.19
C GLU A 7 3.15 11.59 11.12
N SER A 8 4.43 11.47 11.47
CA SER A 8 4.93 10.45 12.41
C SER A 8 4.18 10.51 13.74
N ALA A 9 3.62 11.68 14.09
CA ALA A 9 2.76 11.86 15.25
C ALA A 9 1.50 10.99 15.22
N GLN A 10 0.87 10.76 14.06
CA GLN A 10 -0.29 9.88 13.96
C GLN A 10 0.10 8.42 14.17
N TYR A 11 1.19 7.98 13.52
CA TYR A 11 1.71 6.61 13.64
C TYR A 11 2.42 6.32 14.98
N ALA A 12 2.81 7.37 15.71
CA ALA A 12 3.36 7.27 17.07
C ALA A 12 2.33 7.62 18.16
N SER A 13 1.06 7.86 17.79
CA SER A 13 0.02 8.21 18.76
C SER A 13 -0.27 7.04 19.70
N ALA A 14 -0.65 7.35 20.94
CA ALA A 14 -1.00 6.34 21.94
C ALA A 14 -2.15 5.45 21.48
N ASP A 15 -3.17 6.03 20.85
CA ASP A 15 -4.34 5.27 20.35
C ASP A 15 -3.96 4.29 19.24
N TYR A 16 -3.11 4.71 18.31
CA TYR A 16 -2.65 3.84 17.22
C TYR A 16 -1.73 2.73 17.72
N THR A 17 -0.76 3.06 18.55
CA THR A 17 0.19 2.08 19.12
C THR A 17 -0.52 1.06 20.01
N LYS A 18 -1.49 1.49 20.81
CA LYS A 18 -2.33 0.59 21.62
C LYS A 18 -3.08 -0.41 20.74
N ARG A 19 -3.74 0.04 19.67
CA ARG A 19 -4.46 -0.85 18.74
C ARG A 19 -3.53 -1.91 18.15
N LEU A 20 -2.32 -1.54 17.73
CA LEU A 20 -1.36 -2.51 17.18
C LEU A 20 -0.90 -3.51 18.23
N HIS A 21 -0.66 -3.06 19.46
CA HIS A 21 -0.35 -3.95 20.58
C HIS A 21 -1.48 -4.94 20.87
N ASP A 22 -2.73 -4.48 20.89
CA ASP A 22 -3.93 -5.31 21.12
C ASP A 22 -4.10 -6.41 20.04
N HIS A 23 -3.57 -6.18 18.83
CA HIS A 23 -3.55 -7.13 17.73
C HIS A 23 -2.22 -7.90 17.58
N ALA A 24 -1.31 -7.82 18.58
CA ALA A 24 0.01 -8.44 18.56
C ALA A 24 0.87 -8.06 17.33
N VAL A 25 0.63 -6.88 16.76
CA VAL A 25 1.40 -6.36 15.62
C VAL A 25 2.64 -5.65 16.14
N ARG A 26 3.82 -6.12 15.72
CA ARG A 26 5.09 -5.48 16.05
C ARG A 26 5.26 -4.18 15.26
N LEU A 27 5.29 -3.06 15.97
CA LEU A 27 5.66 -1.76 15.42
C LEU A 27 7.13 -1.76 14.99
N SER A 28 7.38 -1.34 13.75
CA SER A 28 8.72 -1.04 13.23
C SER A 28 8.70 0.33 12.59
N MET A 29 9.27 1.32 13.28
CA MET A 29 9.52 2.63 12.69
C MET A 29 10.89 2.55 12.01
N SER A 30 10.93 2.64 10.69
CA SER A 30 12.18 2.58 9.92
C SER A 30 13.23 3.53 10.48
N ALA A 31 14.47 3.06 10.55
CA ALA A 31 15.58 3.89 10.99
C ALA A 31 15.76 5.08 10.03
N PRO A 32 16.14 6.27 10.53
CA PRO A 32 16.49 7.39 9.68
C PRO A 32 17.56 6.97 8.65
N GLY A 33 17.30 7.20 7.36
CA GLY A 33 18.26 6.90 6.30
C GLY A 33 18.16 5.52 5.64
N ASN A 34 17.13 4.72 5.94
CA ASN A 34 16.83 3.49 5.19
C ASN A 34 15.65 3.68 4.21
N PRO A 35 15.90 4.11 2.95
CA PRO A 35 14.84 4.33 1.96
C PRO A 35 14.21 3.02 1.43
N TYR A 36 14.85 1.87 1.66
CA TYR A 36 14.39 0.60 1.10
C TYR A 36 13.15 0.06 1.81
N ASP A 37 12.98 0.37 3.10
CA ASP A 37 11.85 -0.11 3.91
C ASP A 37 10.50 0.37 3.34
N ASN A 38 10.47 1.57 2.75
CA ASN A 38 9.24 2.18 2.23
C ASN A 38 9.11 2.08 0.70
N ALA A 39 10.11 1.52 0.00
CA ALA A 39 10.16 1.53 -1.47
C ALA A 39 8.93 0.88 -2.13
N LYS A 40 8.36 -0.17 -1.51
CA LYS A 40 7.15 -0.84 -2.00
C LYS A 40 5.92 0.08 -1.93
N ALA A 41 5.73 0.74 -0.80
CA ALA A 41 4.63 1.69 -0.61
C ALA A 41 4.78 2.91 -1.54
N GLU A 42 6.00 3.42 -1.71
CA GLU A 42 6.28 4.52 -2.64
C GLU A 42 5.94 4.15 -4.09
N SER A 43 6.33 2.95 -4.53
CA SER A 43 5.99 2.44 -5.87
C SER A 43 4.48 2.32 -6.07
N PHE A 44 3.77 1.80 -5.06
CA PHE A 44 2.30 1.74 -5.05
C PHE A 44 1.68 3.15 -5.19
N PHE A 45 2.05 4.09 -4.31
CA PHE A 45 1.46 5.43 -4.32
C PHE A 45 1.78 6.20 -5.60
N LYS A 46 2.96 6.01 -6.17
CA LYS A 46 3.32 6.58 -7.48
C LYS A 46 2.37 6.08 -8.57
N THR A 47 2.07 4.78 -8.56
CA THR A 47 1.16 4.14 -9.52
C THR A 47 -0.26 4.64 -9.35
N LEU A 48 -0.80 4.58 -8.11
CA LEU A 48 -2.14 5.06 -7.79
C LEU A 48 -2.32 6.52 -8.20
N LYS A 49 -1.35 7.38 -7.89
CA LYS A 49 -1.42 8.79 -8.27
C LYS A 49 -1.42 8.96 -9.78
N LYS A 50 -0.51 8.29 -10.48
CA LYS A 50 -0.35 8.44 -11.93
C LYS A 50 -1.59 8.01 -12.71
N GLU A 51 -2.18 6.88 -12.33
CA GLU A 51 -3.16 6.19 -13.17
C GLU A 51 -4.60 6.44 -12.76
N GLU A 52 -4.84 6.79 -11.49
CA GLU A 52 -6.18 7.02 -10.95
C GLU A 52 -6.33 8.49 -10.53
N VAL A 53 -5.57 8.93 -9.53
CA VAL A 53 -5.77 10.26 -8.92
C VAL A 53 -5.51 11.42 -9.88
N ASN A 54 -4.47 11.33 -10.72
CA ASN A 54 -4.14 12.39 -11.67
C ASN A 54 -4.93 12.26 -12.99
N ALA A 55 -5.52 11.10 -13.25
CA ALA A 55 -6.32 10.85 -14.44
C ALA A 55 -7.80 11.22 -14.24
N ASN A 56 -8.25 11.30 -12.99
CA ASN A 56 -9.64 11.57 -12.62
C ASN A 56 -9.80 12.88 -11.85
N THR A 57 -10.98 13.49 -11.95
CA THR A 57 -11.42 14.58 -11.07
C THR A 57 -12.57 14.06 -10.22
N TYR A 58 -12.50 14.25 -8.90
CA TYR A 58 -13.53 13.80 -7.98
C TYR A 58 -14.42 14.97 -7.56
N SER A 59 -15.72 14.76 -7.61
CA SER A 59 -16.72 15.73 -7.16
C SER A 59 -16.99 15.62 -5.65
N SER A 60 -16.64 14.47 -5.04
CA SER A 60 -16.81 14.22 -3.61
C SER A 60 -15.80 13.20 -3.07
N ILE A 61 -15.63 13.17 -1.75
CA ILE A 61 -14.80 12.16 -1.06
C ILE A 61 -15.35 10.74 -1.28
N ASP A 62 -16.68 10.59 -1.30
CA ASP A 62 -17.30 9.27 -1.49
C ASP A 62 -17.11 8.74 -2.91
N GLU A 63 -17.10 9.63 -3.90
CA GLU A 63 -16.72 9.27 -5.27
C GLU A 63 -15.25 8.85 -5.35
N ALA A 64 -14.35 9.62 -4.73
CA ALA A 64 -12.93 9.26 -4.68
C ALA A 64 -12.72 7.89 -4.02
N ARG A 65 -13.43 7.59 -2.92
CA ARG A 65 -13.37 6.28 -2.26
C ARG A 65 -13.83 5.15 -3.17
N ARG A 66 -14.93 5.31 -3.91
CA ARG A 66 -15.44 4.29 -4.83
C ARG A 66 -14.46 4.05 -5.98
N ASN A 67 -13.98 5.11 -6.61
CA ASN A 67 -13.10 4.99 -7.78
C ASN A 67 -11.73 4.43 -7.40
N ILE A 68 -11.13 4.92 -6.31
CA ILE A 68 -9.88 4.35 -5.77
C ILE A 68 -10.11 2.89 -5.38
N GLY A 69 -11.22 2.54 -4.73
CA GLY A 69 -11.56 1.15 -4.40
C GLY A 69 -11.65 0.27 -5.65
N ALA A 70 -12.32 0.74 -6.71
CA ALA A 70 -12.42 0.04 -7.98
C ALA A 70 -11.04 -0.14 -8.65
N PHE A 71 -10.20 0.89 -8.62
CA PHE A 71 -8.82 0.82 -9.12
C PHE A 71 -8.01 -0.25 -8.38
N LEU A 72 -8.12 -0.32 -7.06
CA LEU A 72 -7.41 -1.32 -6.25
C LEU A 72 -7.86 -2.74 -6.61
N GLU A 73 -9.17 -2.99 -6.61
CA GLU A 73 -9.73 -4.33 -6.79
C GLU A 73 -9.60 -4.86 -8.21
N THR A 74 -9.80 -4.00 -9.21
CA THR A 74 -9.88 -4.45 -10.61
C THR A 74 -8.57 -4.26 -11.35
N THR A 75 -7.90 -3.12 -11.17
CA THR A 75 -6.69 -2.79 -11.93
C THR A 75 -5.44 -3.26 -11.18
N TYR A 76 -5.24 -2.82 -9.94
CA TYR A 76 -4.01 -3.08 -9.21
C TYR A 76 -3.89 -4.55 -8.81
N ASN A 77 -4.88 -5.10 -8.10
CA ASN A 77 -4.79 -6.44 -7.52
C ASN A 77 -4.93 -7.57 -8.56
N ARG A 78 -5.69 -7.35 -9.65
CA ARG A 78 -6.04 -8.42 -10.61
C ARG A 78 -5.36 -8.31 -11.97
N GLN A 79 -4.88 -7.14 -12.37
CA GLN A 79 -4.35 -6.94 -13.74
C GLN A 79 -2.89 -6.48 -13.76
N ARG A 80 -2.42 -5.77 -12.73
CA ARG A 80 -1.08 -5.18 -12.75
C ARG A 80 -0.01 -6.24 -12.52
N LEU A 81 0.88 -6.40 -13.50
CA LEU A 81 2.03 -7.27 -13.38
C LEU A 81 3.15 -6.59 -12.59
N HIS A 82 3.72 -7.29 -11.60
CA HIS A 82 4.85 -6.79 -10.82
C HIS A 82 6.10 -7.62 -11.12
N SER A 83 7.19 -6.97 -11.54
CA SER A 83 8.47 -7.66 -11.80
C SER A 83 9.00 -8.39 -10.57
N ALA A 84 8.78 -7.84 -9.37
CA ALA A 84 9.11 -8.47 -8.10
C ALA A 84 8.29 -9.74 -7.79
N LEU A 85 7.17 -9.95 -8.49
CA LEU A 85 6.28 -11.10 -8.35
C LEU A 85 6.35 -12.02 -9.59
N ALA A 86 7.52 -12.09 -10.23
CA ALA A 86 7.71 -12.84 -11.47
C ALA A 86 6.71 -12.48 -12.59
N TYR A 87 6.36 -11.18 -12.67
CA TYR A 87 5.37 -10.64 -13.61
C TYR A 87 3.96 -11.21 -13.43
N LYS A 88 3.54 -11.44 -12.18
CA LYS A 88 2.16 -11.81 -11.82
C LYS A 88 1.40 -10.64 -11.17
N PRO A 89 0.06 -10.63 -11.27
CA PRO A 89 -0.80 -9.81 -10.42
C PRO A 89 -0.70 -10.22 -8.94
N PRO A 90 -0.93 -9.29 -7.99
CA PRO A 90 -0.92 -9.60 -6.56
C PRO A 90 -1.85 -10.75 -6.17
N THR A 91 -3.06 -10.79 -6.73
CA THR A 91 -4.05 -11.86 -6.44
C THR A 91 -3.59 -13.24 -6.91
N GLU A 92 -2.94 -13.34 -8.06
CA GLU A 92 -2.39 -14.61 -8.55
C GLU A 92 -1.19 -15.04 -7.69
N PHE A 93 -0.32 -14.10 -7.32
CA PHE A 93 0.81 -14.38 -6.44
C PHE A 93 0.35 -14.88 -5.06
N GLU A 94 -0.68 -14.27 -4.47
CA GLU A 94 -1.25 -14.74 -3.19
C GLU A 94 -1.92 -16.11 -3.32
N ALA A 95 -2.61 -16.38 -4.43
CA ALA A 95 -3.18 -17.69 -4.70
C ALA A 95 -2.08 -18.77 -4.77
N ASP A 96 -0.97 -18.50 -5.46
CA ASP A 96 0.17 -19.43 -5.54
C ASP A 96 0.81 -19.71 -4.16
N LEU A 97 0.84 -18.72 -3.26
CA LEU A 97 1.32 -18.90 -1.88
C LEU A 97 0.38 -19.75 -1.03
N SER A 98 -0.92 -19.70 -1.32
CA SER A 98 -1.96 -20.44 -0.57
C SER A 98 -2.03 -21.92 -0.96
N ILE A 99 -1.43 -22.31 -2.09
CA ILE A 99 -1.33 -23.70 -2.51
C ILE A 99 -0.13 -24.33 -1.78
N PRO A 100 -0.33 -25.40 -0.99
CA PRO A 100 0.79 -26.09 -0.37
C PRO A 100 1.71 -26.61 -1.48
N ARG A 101 2.97 -26.16 -1.46
CA ARG A 101 3.99 -26.66 -2.36
C ARG A 101 4.12 -28.16 -2.12
N SER A 102 3.72 -28.98 -3.08
CA SER A 102 4.10 -30.39 -3.09
C SER A 102 5.58 -30.45 -3.49
N ASP A 103 6.40 -31.07 -2.64
CA ASP A 103 7.86 -31.18 -2.79
C ASP A 103 8.29 -31.83 -4.12
#